data_AF-A0A1J5QLW3-F1
#
_entry.id   AF-A0A1J5QLW3-F1
#
_cell.length_a   1.000
_cell.length_b   1.000
_cell.length_c   1.000
_cell.angle_alpha   90.00
_cell.angle_beta   90.00
_cell.angle_gamma   90.00
#
_symmetry.space_group_name_H-M   'P 1'
#
loop_
_entity.id
_entity.type
_entity.pdbx_description
1 polymer ?
#
loop_
_entity_poly.entity_id
_entity_poly.type
_entity_poly.pdbx_seq_one_letter_code
_entity_poly.pdbx_strand_id
1 'polypeptide(L)'
;MDADTYGGTVAQLVGMLDEAPGLAAAARAAGNGVLDVPTLTRLAPVLSPGLRVLTGISRADRWTELPASALEVVWSLLRTLVPWTVVDTGFCLERDEVLSYDTRAPSRNAATLSAIETADVLVVVGGGDPIGIHRLVRALDEVSGLTHGTRQVVVANRVRAGTAGPRPGAAIRQALGRYAGVHDVVLVPDDAAAVDDAVLSGRFLREVAPASSARRAIESLAVTLVTEVAIGPEAPGAPRVASSWAATGAIRRRSRA
;
A
#
# COMPACT_ATOMS: atom_id res chain seq x y z
N MET A 1 1.40 6.42 2.85
CA MET A 1 1.17 7.63 2.03
C MET A 1 -0.01 7.37 1.15
N ASP A 2 -0.79 8.40 0.85
CA ASP A 2 -1.97 8.31 0.00
C ASP A 2 -1.71 9.02 -1.34
N ALA A 3 -1.65 8.23 -2.40
CA ALA A 3 -1.39 8.63 -3.78
C ALA A 3 -2.63 8.40 -4.68
N ASP A 4 -3.80 8.13 -4.11
CA ASP A 4 -5.04 8.00 -4.88
C ASP A 4 -5.60 9.38 -5.26
N THR A 5 -5.49 9.71 -6.55
CA THR A 5 -5.98 10.97 -7.12
C THR A 5 -7.49 10.97 -7.40
N TYR A 6 -8.19 9.86 -7.20
CA TYR A 6 -9.63 9.78 -7.35
C TYR A 6 -10.39 10.00 -6.05
N GLY A 7 -9.82 9.58 -4.92
CA GLY A 7 -10.53 9.63 -3.66
C GLY A 7 -9.70 9.17 -2.47
N GLY A 8 -8.46 9.65 -2.35
CA GLY A 8 -7.62 9.39 -1.19
C GLY A 8 -8.36 9.56 0.13
N THR A 9 -8.35 8.51 0.95
CA THR A 9 -9.12 8.41 2.20
C THR A 9 -8.29 7.95 3.40
N VAL A 10 -6.96 7.85 3.26
CA VAL A 10 -6.11 7.31 4.33
C VAL A 10 -6.25 8.13 5.61
N ALA A 11 -6.30 9.47 5.50
CA ALA A 11 -6.43 10.36 6.66
C ALA A 11 -7.72 10.09 7.45
N GLN A 12 -8.84 9.94 6.74
CA GLN A 12 -10.16 9.68 7.34
C GLN A 12 -10.19 8.29 7.97
N LEU A 13 -9.62 7.27 7.31
CA LEU A 13 -9.56 5.91 7.83
C LEU A 13 -8.79 5.79 9.15
N VAL A 14 -7.80 6.66 9.37
CA VAL A 14 -6.99 6.67 10.60
C VAL A 14 -7.41 7.75 11.61
N GLY A 15 -8.58 8.37 11.40
CA GLY A 15 -9.14 9.34 12.35
C GLY A 15 -8.36 10.66 12.44
N MET A 16 -7.58 11.02 11.43
CA MET A 16 -6.92 12.33 11.38
C MET A 16 -7.93 13.42 11.02
N LEU A 17 -8.00 14.46 11.86
CA LEU A 17 -8.87 15.62 11.69
C LEU A 17 -8.06 16.81 11.17
N ASP A 18 -8.61 17.57 10.22
CA ASP A 18 -8.07 18.85 9.75
C ASP A 18 -6.62 18.84 9.20
N GLU A 19 -6.24 17.76 8.52
CA GLU A 19 -4.91 17.67 7.91
C GLU A 19 -4.84 18.37 6.54
N ALA A 20 -3.82 19.21 6.38
CA ALA A 20 -3.48 19.74 5.07
C ALA A 20 -3.11 18.58 4.11
N PRO A 21 -3.39 18.70 2.80
CA PRO A 21 -3.01 17.67 1.82
C PRO A 21 -1.47 17.59 1.71
N GLY A 22 -0.87 16.70 2.49
CA GLY A 22 0.58 16.64 2.70
C GLY A 22 1.34 16.31 1.43
N LEU A 23 0.83 15.39 0.61
CA LEU A 23 1.42 15.03 -0.68
C LEU A 23 1.39 16.20 -1.66
N ALA A 24 0.30 16.99 -1.71
CA ALA A 24 0.23 18.17 -2.55
C ALA A 24 1.18 19.28 -2.07
N ALA A 25 1.31 19.46 -0.76
CA ALA A 25 2.29 20.38 -0.18
C ALA A 25 3.74 19.95 -0.48
N ALA A 26 4.02 18.64 -0.44
CA ALA A 26 5.32 18.09 -0.79
C ALA A 26 5.62 18.29 -2.28
N ALA A 27 4.65 18.01 -3.16
CA ALA A 27 4.77 18.22 -4.59
C ALA A 27 5.03 19.70 -4.92
N ARG A 28 4.34 20.63 -4.26
CA ARG A 28 4.58 22.07 -4.40
C ARG A 28 5.99 22.48 -3.95
N ALA A 29 6.45 21.97 -2.80
CA ALA A 29 7.80 22.23 -2.32
C ALA A 29 8.85 21.66 -3.28
N ALA A 30 8.61 20.50 -3.89
CA ALA A 30 9.49 19.90 -4.88
C ALA A 30 9.55 20.74 -6.17
N GLY A 31 8.39 21.19 -6.67
CA GLY A 31 8.31 22.09 -7.83
C GLY A 31 9.03 23.43 -7.62
N ASN A 32 9.09 23.91 -6.38
CA ASN A 32 9.84 25.12 -6.01
C ASN A 32 11.32 24.85 -5.69
N GLY A 33 11.80 23.60 -5.77
CA GLY A 33 13.19 23.24 -5.49
C GLY A 33 13.58 23.32 -4.01
N VAL A 34 12.60 23.29 -3.09
CA VAL A 34 12.83 23.46 -1.63
C VAL A 34 12.42 22.23 -0.81
N LEU A 35 12.00 21.14 -1.45
CA LEU A 35 11.69 19.91 -0.73
C LEU A 35 12.98 19.22 -0.28
N ASP A 36 13.12 19.08 1.03
CA ASP A 36 14.19 18.33 1.70
C ASP A 36 13.62 17.37 2.75
N VAL A 37 14.47 16.53 3.34
CA VAL A 37 14.07 15.55 4.36
C VAL A 37 13.38 16.23 5.57
N PRO A 38 13.90 17.33 6.16
CA PRO A 38 13.19 18.05 7.22
C PRO A 38 11.80 18.55 6.82
N THR A 39 11.64 19.08 5.61
CA THR A 39 10.35 19.57 5.10
C THR A 39 9.37 18.43 4.92
N LEU A 40 9.78 17.34 4.27
CA LEU A 40 8.96 16.16 4.12
C LEU A 40 8.57 15.55 5.48
N THR A 41 9.49 15.56 6.44
CA THR A 41 9.25 15.09 7.82
C THR A 41 8.14 15.90 8.52
N ARG A 42 8.08 17.22 8.28
CA ARG A 42 7.01 18.08 8.82
C ARG A 42 5.68 17.86 8.14
N LEU A 43 5.69 17.53 6.84
CA LEU A 43 4.49 17.24 6.05
C LEU A 43 3.92 15.83 6.31
N ALA A 44 4.71 14.93 6.90
CA ALA A 44 4.33 13.57 7.25
C ALA A 44 4.29 13.39 8.78
N PRO A 45 3.24 13.87 9.47
CA PRO A 45 3.13 13.77 10.93
C PRO A 45 3.16 12.31 11.42
N VAL A 46 3.59 12.15 12.67
CA VAL A 46 3.64 10.85 13.35
C VAL A 46 2.25 10.52 13.88
N LEU A 47 1.66 9.46 13.34
CA LEU A 47 0.33 8.98 13.74
C LEU A 47 0.39 8.06 14.96
N SER A 48 1.42 7.22 15.03
CA SER A 48 1.71 6.36 16.20
C SER A 48 3.21 6.05 16.23
N PRO A 49 3.78 5.51 17.34
CA PRO A 49 5.21 5.21 17.40
C PRO A 49 5.66 4.36 16.20
N GLY A 50 6.61 4.89 15.42
CA GLY A 50 7.14 4.22 14.23
C GLY A 50 6.28 4.34 12.96
N LEU A 51 5.17 5.09 12.98
CA LEU A 51 4.29 5.28 11.82
C LEU A 51 4.04 6.76 11.52
N ARG A 52 4.39 7.16 10.30
CA ARG A 52 4.08 8.47 9.73
C ARG A 52 3.06 8.35 8.62
N VAL A 53 2.25 9.38 8.44
CA VAL A 53 1.27 9.46 7.34
C VAL A 53 1.53 10.71 6.53
N LEU A 54 1.68 10.53 5.21
CA LEU A 54 1.61 11.61 4.23
C LEU A 54 0.25 11.50 3.53
N THR A 55 -0.63 12.47 3.81
CA THR A 55 -2.02 12.49 3.33
C THR A 55 -2.09 12.87 1.85
N GLY A 56 -3.12 12.38 1.16
CA GLY A 56 -3.34 12.59 -0.26
C GLY A 56 -4.02 13.92 -0.56
N ILE A 57 -4.46 14.11 -1.81
CA ILE A 57 -5.26 15.28 -2.19
C ILE A 57 -6.65 15.20 -1.55
N SER A 58 -7.17 16.32 -1.07
CA SER A 58 -8.48 16.35 -0.40
C SER A 58 -9.68 16.30 -1.34
N ARG A 59 -9.46 16.55 -2.64
CA ARG A 59 -10.49 16.54 -3.68
C ARG A 59 -9.93 15.98 -4.97
N ALA A 60 -10.72 15.13 -5.63
CA ALA A 60 -10.34 14.46 -6.86
C ALA A 60 -10.06 15.40 -8.04
N ASP A 61 -10.68 16.58 -8.07
CA ASP A 61 -10.48 17.58 -9.12
C ASP A 61 -9.13 18.32 -9.01
N ARG A 62 -8.40 18.15 -7.90
CA ARG A 62 -7.07 18.74 -7.66
C ARG A 62 -5.91 17.82 -8.04
N TRP A 63 -6.17 16.78 -8.84
CA TRP A 63 -5.16 15.80 -9.26
C TRP A 63 -3.95 16.45 -9.96
N THR A 64 -4.14 17.60 -10.61
CA THR A 64 -3.07 18.37 -11.27
C THR A 64 -2.02 18.92 -10.31
N GLU A 65 -2.28 18.91 -9.00
CA GLU A 65 -1.30 19.32 -7.97
C GLU A 65 -0.20 18.28 -7.74
N LEU A 66 -0.32 17.10 -8.36
CA LEU A 66 0.64 16.01 -8.25
C LEU A 66 1.32 15.71 -9.60
N PRO A 67 2.12 16.64 -10.16
CA PRO A 67 2.85 16.38 -11.39
C PRO A 67 3.92 15.31 -11.18
N ALA A 68 4.12 14.46 -12.19
CA ALA A 68 5.08 13.34 -12.15
C ALA A 68 6.49 13.77 -11.70
N SER A 69 7.00 14.89 -12.23
CA SER A 69 8.32 15.40 -11.88
C SER A 69 8.47 15.78 -10.41
N ALA A 70 7.41 16.25 -9.75
CA ALA A 70 7.44 16.52 -8.32
C ALA A 70 7.38 15.23 -7.51
N LEU A 71 6.59 14.25 -7.96
CA LEU A 71 6.46 12.95 -7.31
C LEU A 71 7.78 12.16 -7.33
N GLU A 72 8.56 12.23 -8.41
CA GLU A 72 9.90 11.63 -8.48
C GLU A 72 10.81 12.10 -7.34
N VAL A 73 10.81 13.40 -7.04
CA VAL A 73 11.57 13.98 -5.92
C VAL A 73 11.03 13.47 -4.58
N VAL A 74 9.71 13.39 -4.43
CA VAL A 74 9.06 12.86 -3.22
C VAL A 74 9.44 11.40 -2.99
N TRP A 75 9.38 10.55 -4.01
CA TRP A 75 9.74 9.12 -3.95
C TRP A 75 11.20 8.95 -3.50
N SER A 76 12.10 9.72 -4.11
CA SER A 76 13.53 9.71 -3.78
C SER A 76 13.78 10.07 -2.31
N LEU A 77 13.14 11.12 -1.81
CA LEU A 77 13.30 11.54 -0.41
C LEU A 77 12.67 10.56 0.58
N LEU A 78 11.52 9.95 0.25
CA LEU A 78 10.88 8.95 1.11
C LEU A 78 11.78 7.73 1.35
N ARG A 79 12.56 7.32 0.34
CA ARG A 79 13.57 6.24 0.49
C ARG A 79 14.66 6.55 1.52
N THR A 80 14.93 7.84 1.78
CA THR A 80 15.92 8.26 2.78
C THR A 80 15.32 8.54 4.15
N LEU A 81 14.01 8.81 4.22
CA LEU A 81 13.32 9.24 5.43
C LEU A 81 12.93 8.06 6.34
N VAL A 82 12.48 6.96 5.75
CA VAL A 82 11.97 5.78 6.48
C VAL A 82 12.44 4.49 5.81
N PRO A 83 12.62 3.40 6.59
CA PRO A 83 13.04 2.11 6.02
C PRO A 83 11.96 1.46 5.15
N TRP A 84 10.69 1.81 5.37
CA TRP A 84 9.55 1.28 4.63
C TRP A 84 8.56 2.39 4.32
N THR A 85 8.14 2.45 3.06
CA THR A 85 7.05 3.32 2.61
C THR A 85 5.96 2.45 2.00
N VAL A 86 4.74 2.55 2.52
CA VAL A 86 3.55 1.99 1.88
C VAL A 86 2.84 3.11 1.14
N VAL A 87 2.61 2.91 -0.15
CA VAL A 87 1.88 3.85 -1.02
C VAL A 87 0.51 3.25 -1.31
N ASP A 88 -0.54 3.94 -0.87
CA ASP A 88 -1.91 3.64 -1.26
C ASP A 88 -2.18 4.28 -2.62
N THR A 89 -2.44 3.47 -3.63
CA THR A 89 -2.55 3.91 -5.02
C THR A 89 -3.99 3.87 -5.50
N GLY A 90 -4.33 4.73 -6.47
CA GLY A 90 -5.62 4.66 -7.16
C GLY A 90 -5.77 3.39 -8.01
N PHE A 91 -7.00 3.10 -8.43
CA PHE A 91 -7.32 1.90 -9.20
C PHE A 91 -6.98 2.00 -10.70
N CYS A 92 -6.87 3.22 -11.24
CA CYS A 92 -6.77 3.47 -12.68
C CYS A 92 -5.30 3.46 -13.13
N LEU A 93 -5.00 2.65 -14.14
CA LEU A 93 -3.67 2.49 -14.73
C LEU A 93 -3.57 3.07 -16.15
N GLU A 94 -4.64 3.72 -16.61
CA GLU A 94 -4.66 4.34 -17.94
C GLU A 94 -3.60 5.43 -18.04
N ARG A 95 -2.93 5.51 -19.19
CA ARG A 95 -2.02 6.61 -19.54
C ARG A 95 -2.78 7.57 -20.43
N ASP A 96 -2.69 8.87 -20.15
CA ASP A 96 -3.36 9.95 -20.91
C ASP A 96 -2.67 10.20 -22.28
N GLU A 97 -2.24 9.14 -22.98
CA GLU A 97 -1.42 9.21 -24.20
C GLU A 97 -2.23 9.53 -25.47
N VAL A 98 -3.57 9.43 -25.45
CA VAL A 98 -4.35 9.49 -26.69
C VAL A 98 -4.42 10.91 -27.31
N LEU A 99 -4.02 11.97 -26.61
CA LEU A 99 -4.11 13.35 -27.15
C LEU A 99 -2.95 14.30 -26.84
N SER A 100 -1.90 13.88 -26.12
CA SER A 100 -0.83 14.83 -25.76
C SER A 100 0.35 14.77 -26.72
N TYR A 101 0.41 15.73 -27.65
CA TYR A 101 1.64 16.08 -28.37
C TYR A 101 2.73 16.66 -27.44
N ASP A 102 2.38 16.97 -26.18
CA ASP A 102 3.28 17.48 -25.17
C ASP A 102 3.47 16.45 -24.04
N THR A 103 4.62 15.80 -23.99
CA THR A 103 5.02 14.90 -22.90
C THR A 103 5.06 15.57 -21.52
N ARG A 104 4.84 16.90 -21.43
CA ARG A 104 4.72 17.67 -20.18
C ARG A 104 3.28 17.85 -19.71
N ALA A 105 2.27 17.38 -20.44
CA ALA A 105 0.89 17.49 -19.99
C ALA A 105 0.67 16.70 -18.69
N PRO A 106 -0.06 17.26 -17.71
CA PRO A 106 -0.39 16.55 -16.48
C PRO A 106 -1.17 15.27 -16.78
N SER A 107 -0.73 14.14 -16.23
CA SER A 107 -1.52 12.90 -16.24
C SER A 107 -2.18 12.67 -14.89
N ARG A 108 -3.47 12.31 -14.91
CA ARG A 108 -4.24 12.08 -13.67
C ARG A 108 -3.68 10.93 -12.85
N ASN A 109 -3.19 9.91 -13.54
CA ASN A 109 -2.69 8.68 -12.92
C ASN A 109 -1.18 8.72 -12.64
N ALA A 110 -0.53 9.88 -12.81
CA ALA A 110 0.91 10.03 -12.57
C ALA A 110 1.34 9.55 -11.17
N ALA A 111 0.54 9.82 -10.14
CA ALA A 111 0.81 9.37 -8.78
C ALA A 111 0.83 7.84 -8.65
N THR A 112 -0.20 7.16 -9.15
CA THR A 112 -0.27 5.70 -9.18
C THR A 112 0.83 5.09 -10.04
N LEU A 113 0.99 5.56 -11.28
CA LEU A 113 1.92 4.98 -12.25
C LEU A 113 3.38 5.13 -11.78
N SER A 114 3.79 6.33 -11.35
CA SER A 114 5.16 6.54 -10.86
C SER A 114 5.43 5.82 -9.52
N ALA A 115 4.40 5.61 -8.69
CA ALA A 115 4.53 4.78 -7.49
C ALA A 115 4.77 3.31 -7.86
N ILE A 116 4.03 2.76 -8.84
CA ILE A 116 4.22 1.40 -9.34
C ILE A 116 5.62 1.23 -9.95
N GLU A 117 6.06 2.20 -10.76
CA GLU A 117 7.36 2.16 -11.45
C GLU A 117 8.55 2.22 -10.49
N THR A 118 8.39 2.83 -9.30
CA THR A 118 9.48 2.98 -8.32
C THR A 118 9.43 1.96 -7.18
N ALA A 119 8.35 1.19 -7.06
CA ALA A 119 8.12 0.24 -5.99
C ALA A 119 9.08 -0.95 -6.04
N ASP A 120 9.61 -1.33 -4.87
CA ASP A 120 10.42 -2.55 -4.70
C ASP A 120 9.53 -3.81 -4.72
N VAL A 121 8.31 -3.69 -4.20
CA VAL A 121 7.29 -4.74 -4.20
C VAL A 121 5.94 -4.11 -4.49
N LEU A 122 5.20 -4.71 -5.40
CA LEU A 122 3.83 -4.34 -5.70
C LEU A 122 2.85 -5.33 -5.07
N VAL A 123 1.93 -4.83 -4.24
CA VAL A 123 0.83 -5.64 -3.69
C VAL A 123 -0.43 -5.39 -4.51
N VAL A 124 -0.82 -6.38 -5.33
CA VAL A 124 -2.00 -6.28 -6.19
C VAL A 124 -3.20 -6.86 -5.45
N VAL A 125 -4.15 -5.99 -5.07
CA VAL A 125 -5.31 -6.35 -4.24
C VAL A 125 -6.58 -6.42 -5.07
N GLY A 126 -7.29 -7.55 -5.00
CA GLY A 126 -8.61 -7.73 -5.61
C GLY A 126 -9.64 -8.31 -4.64
N GLY A 127 -10.92 -8.23 -4.99
CA GLY A 127 -11.99 -8.85 -4.21
C GLY A 127 -11.99 -10.38 -4.33
N GLY A 128 -12.22 -11.08 -3.23
CA GLY A 128 -12.31 -12.54 -3.13
C GLY A 128 -13.65 -13.14 -3.56
N ASP A 129 -14.43 -12.38 -4.33
CA ASP A 129 -15.69 -12.80 -4.94
C ASP A 129 -15.52 -12.96 -6.46
N PRO A 130 -16.46 -13.61 -7.18
CA PRO A 130 -16.31 -13.87 -8.61
C PRO A 130 -16.05 -12.61 -9.47
N ILE A 131 -16.64 -11.46 -9.12
CA ILE A 131 -16.45 -10.21 -9.85
C ILE A 131 -15.06 -9.66 -9.54
N GLY A 132 -14.68 -9.65 -8.26
CA GLY A 132 -13.35 -9.23 -7.82
C GLY A 132 -12.23 -10.03 -8.45
N ILE A 133 -12.36 -11.36 -8.55
CA ILE A 133 -11.36 -12.23 -9.16
C ILE A 133 -11.25 -11.98 -10.67
N HIS A 134 -12.37 -11.82 -11.38
CA HIS A 134 -12.33 -11.49 -12.80
C HIS A 134 -11.63 -10.14 -13.06
N ARG A 135 -11.89 -9.13 -12.22
CA ARG A 135 -11.18 -7.84 -12.29
C ARG A 135 -9.70 -7.96 -11.95
N LEU A 136 -9.37 -8.75 -10.94
CA LEU A 136 -7.99 -8.99 -10.53
C LEU A 136 -7.16 -9.65 -11.64
N VAL A 137 -7.73 -10.64 -12.35
CA VAL A 137 -7.06 -11.27 -13.51
C VAL A 137 -6.69 -10.23 -14.57
N ARG A 138 -7.59 -9.29 -14.89
CA ARG A 138 -7.30 -8.21 -15.86
C ARG A 138 -6.25 -7.23 -15.34
N ALA A 139 -6.37 -6.82 -14.08
CA ALA A 139 -5.40 -5.91 -13.47
C ALA A 139 -3.99 -6.50 -13.43
N LEU A 140 -3.84 -7.82 -13.21
CA LEU A 140 -2.55 -8.49 -13.24
C LEU A 140 -1.91 -8.47 -14.64
N ASP A 141 -2.71 -8.57 -15.71
CA ASP A 141 -2.23 -8.43 -17.09
C ASP A 141 -1.75 -6.99 -17.36
N GLU A 142 -2.57 -5.99 -17.00
CA GLU A 142 -2.24 -4.56 -17.15
C GLU A 142 -0.95 -4.19 -16.41
N VAL A 143 -0.81 -4.60 -15.16
CA VAL A 143 0.34 -4.22 -14.33
C VAL A 143 1.62 -4.96 -14.73
N SER A 144 1.52 -6.15 -15.32
CA SER A 144 2.70 -6.86 -15.84
C SER A 144 3.41 -6.04 -16.92
N GLY A 145 2.68 -5.22 -17.68
CA GLY A 145 3.27 -4.28 -18.64
C GLY A 145 3.98 -3.06 -18.02
N LEU A 146 3.69 -2.74 -16.76
CA LEU A 146 4.24 -1.57 -16.07
C LEU A 146 5.47 -1.90 -15.21
N THR A 147 5.52 -3.12 -14.68
CA THR A 147 6.37 -3.44 -13.53
C THR A 147 7.80 -3.85 -13.85
N HIS A 148 8.24 -4.03 -15.10
CA HIS A 148 9.65 -4.34 -15.48
C HIS A 148 10.39 -5.35 -14.56
N GLY A 149 9.70 -6.35 -13.99
CA GLY A 149 10.29 -7.32 -13.06
C GLY A 149 10.17 -6.98 -11.57
N THR A 150 9.51 -5.88 -11.19
CA THR A 150 9.08 -5.60 -9.82
C THR A 150 8.28 -6.78 -9.29
N ARG A 151 8.66 -7.21 -8.08
CA ARG A 151 8.04 -8.35 -7.42
C ARG A 151 6.55 -8.05 -7.16
N GLN A 152 5.68 -8.94 -7.63
CA GLN A 152 4.24 -8.84 -7.39
C GLN A 152 3.80 -9.81 -6.27
N VAL A 153 2.99 -9.32 -5.35
CA VAL A 153 2.30 -10.12 -4.34
C VAL A 153 0.80 -9.95 -4.51
N VAL A 154 0.10 -11.05 -4.79
CA VAL A 154 -1.32 -11.01 -5.12
C VAL A 154 -2.16 -11.29 -3.89
N VAL A 155 -3.14 -10.42 -3.62
CA VAL A 155 -4.03 -10.51 -2.46
C VAL A 155 -5.48 -10.59 -2.92
N ALA A 156 -6.18 -11.64 -2.50
CA ALA A 156 -7.63 -11.69 -2.56
C ALA A 156 -8.22 -11.26 -1.20
N ASN A 157 -8.88 -10.11 -1.17
CA ASN A 157 -9.44 -9.49 0.02
C ASN A 157 -10.94 -9.78 0.18
N ARG A 158 -11.46 -9.73 1.41
CA ARG A 158 -12.88 -10.00 1.74
C ARG A 158 -13.32 -11.40 1.29
N VAL A 159 -12.48 -12.40 1.54
CA VAL A 159 -12.77 -13.80 1.21
C VAL A 159 -13.82 -14.34 2.17
N ARG A 160 -15.00 -14.71 1.65
CA ARG A 160 -16.08 -15.32 2.42
C ARG A 160 -16.80 -16.41 1.66
N ALA A 161 -17.33 -17.39 2.39
CA ALA A 161 -18.08 -18.49 1.79
C ALA A 161 -19.37 -18.04 1.09
N GLY A 162 -19.99 -16.95 1.57
CA GLY A 162 -21.25 -16.44 1.02
C GLY A 162 -21.17 -16.01 -0.45
N THR A 163 -20.00 -15.66 -0.97
CA THR A 163 -19.81 -15.25 -2.38
C THR A 163 -19.00 -16.24 -3.20
N ALA A 164 -18.15 -17.06 -2.56
CA ALA A 164 -17.23 -17.96 -3.25
C ALA A 164 -17.44 -19.45 -2.91
N GLY A 165 -18.56 -19.80 -2.27
CA GLY A 165 -18.94 -21.17 -1.95
C GLY A 165 -18.23 -21.74 -0.71
N PRO A 166 -18.40 -23.05 -0.41
CA PRO A 166 -17.96 -23.65 0.86
C PRO A 166 -16.43 -23.72 1.03
N ARG A 167 -15.66 -23.65 -0.06
CA ARG A 167 -14.19 -23.67 -0.05
C ARG A 167 -13.64 -22.47 -0.84
N PRO A 168 -13.86 -21.24 -0.37
CA PRO A 168 -13.63 -20.04 -1.16
C PRO A 168 -12.15 -19.87 -1.54
N GLY A 169 -11.23 -20.17 -0.62
CA GLY A 169 -9.80 -20.11 -0.88
C GLY A 169 -9.32 -21.07 -1.97
N ALA A 170 -9.88 -22.28 -2.04
CA ALA A 170 -9.52 -23.25 -3.08
C ALA A 170 -10.02 -22.80 -4.45
N ALA A 171 -11.24 -22.26 -4.52
CA ALA A 171 -11.81 -21.73 -5.77
C ALA A 171 -11.01 -20.53 -6.31
N ILE A 172 -10.63 -19.60 -5.43
CA ILE A 172 -9.81 -18.43 -5.78
C ILE A 172 -8.44 -18.87 -6.32
N ARG A 173 -7.73 -19.76 -5.60
CA ARG A 173 -6.44 -20.30 -6.05
C ARG A 173 -6.53 -20.99 -7.40
N GLN A 174 -7.58 -21.78 -7.62
CA GLN A 174 -7.81 -22.46 -8.89
C GLN A 174 -8.05 -21.46 -10.03
N ALA A 175 -8.88 -20.45 -9.81
CA ALA A 175 -9.18 -19.44 -10.82
C ALA A 175 -7.94 -18.62 -11.19
N LEU A 176 -7.24 -18.07 -10.20
CA LEU A 176 -6.04 -17.28 -10.41
C LEU A 176 -4.90 -18.10 -11.02
N GLY A 177 -4.72 -19.35 -10.59
CA GLY A 177 -3.74 -20.25 -11.19
C GLY A 177 -4.04 -20.57 -12.65
N ARG A 178 -5.33 -20.71 -13.01
CA ARG A 178 -5.75 -21.00 -14.39
C ARG A 178 -5.66 -19.79 -15.32
N TYR A 179 -6.08 -18.62 -14.86
CA TYR A 179 -6.30 -17.45 -15.72
C TYR A 179 -5.20 -16.40 -15.63
N ALA A 180 -4.38 -16.41 -14.58
CA ALA A 180 -3.30 -15.44 -14.37
C ALA A 180 -1.96 -16.11 -14.00
N GLY A 181 -1.88 -17.44 -13.94
CA GLY A 181 -0.66 -18.15 -13.52
C GLY A 181 -0.25 -17.91 -12.06
N VAL A 182 -1.17 -17.36 -11.23
CA VAL A 182 -0.89 -17.02 -9.84
C VAL A 182 -1.24 -18.18 -8.93
N HIS A 183 -0.22 -18.80 -8.34
CA HIS A 183 -0.37 -19.95 -7.44
C HIS A 183 -0.26 -19.58 -5.96
N ASP A 184 0.51 -18.53 -5.66
CA ASP A 184 0.70 -18.03 -4.29
C ASP A 184 -0.08 -16.73 -4.04
N VAL A 185 -1.40 -16.88 -3.95
CA VAL A 185 -2.30 -15.79 -3.55
C VAL A 185 -2.45 -15.75 -2.03
N VAL A 186 -2.34 -14.56 -1.46
CA VAL A 186 -2.67 -14.28 -0.06
C VAL A 186 -4.17 -14.08 0.06
N LEU A 187 -4.79 -14.81 0.97
CA LEU A 187 -6.23 -14.74 1.21
C LEU A 187 -6.49 -13.96 2.50
N VAL A 188 -7.19 -12.83 2.40
CA VAL A 188 -7.63 -12.05 3.57
C VAL A 188 -9.10 -12.35 3.82
N PRO A 189 -9.45 -13.02 4.94
CA PRO A 189 -10.84 -13.33 5.28
C PRO A 189 -11.68 -12.06 5.41
N ASP A 190 -12.96 -12.16 5.06
CA ASP A 190 -13.91 -11.10 5.35
C ASP A 190 -14.22 -11.07 6.86
N ASP A 191 -14.01 -9.91 7.48
CA ASP A 191 -14.27 -9.66 8.90
C ASP A 191 -14.92 -8.28 9.02
N ALA A 192 -16.10 -8.16 8.41
CA ALA A 192 -16.81 -6.90 8.24
C ALA A 192 -17.05 -6.19 9.58
N ALA A 193 -17.45 -6.92 10.62
CA ALA A 193 -17.68 -6.32 11.94
C ALA A 193 -16.43 -5.65 12.52
N ALA A 194 -15.27 -6.31 12.46
CA ALA A 194 -14.02 -5.73 12.93
C ALA A 194 -13.58 -4.51 12.09
N VAL A 195 -13.80 -4.56 10.77
CA VAL A 195 -13.48 -3.46 9.86
C VAL A 195 -14.40 -2.27 10.08
N ASP A 196 -15.70 -2.51 10.24
CA ASP A 196 -16.70 -1.48 10.51
C ASP A 196 -16.40 -0.77 11.84
N ASP A 197 -16.06 -1.52 12.89
CA ASP A 197 -15.64 -0.96 14.18
C ASP A 197 -14.36 -0.10 14.04
N ALA A 198 -13.38 -0.55 13.25
CA ALA A 198 -12.15 0.18 12.99
C ALA A 198 -12.41 1.51 12.27
N VAL A 199 -13.22 1.46 11.21
CA VAL A 199 -13.58 2.65 10.41
C VAL A 199 -14.41 3.62 11.23
N LEU A 200 -15.43 3.13 11.95
CA LEU A 200 -16.31 3.97 12.77
C LEU A 200 -15.54 4.69 13.89
N SER A 201 -14.53 4.03 14.45
CA SER A 201 -13.71 4.59 15.53
C SER A 201 -12.47 5.34 15.05
N GLY A 202 -12.15 5.32 13.75
CA GLY A 202 -10.93 5.93 13.21
C GLY A 202 -9.66 5.31 13.78
N ARG A 203 -9.66 4.00 14.06
CA ARG A 203 -8.57 3.28 14.73
C ARG A 203 -8.11 2.08 13.92
N PHE A 204 -6.90 1.61 14.19
CA PHE A 204 -6.38 0.45 13.47
C PHE A 204 -7.05 -0.85 13.92
N LEU A 205 -7.22 -1.80 12.99
CA LEU A 205 -7.70 -3.15 13.29
C LEU A 205 -6.95 -3.81 14.46
N ARG A 206 -5.63 -3.60 14.56
CA ARG A 206 -4.81 -4.15 15.66
C ARG A 206 -5.19 -3.61 17.05
N GLU A 207 -5.88 -2.49 17.11
CA GLU A 207 -6.26 -1.80 18.35
C GLU A 207 -7.70 -2.11 18.76
N VAL A 208 -8.60 -2.25 17.78
CA VAL A 208 -10.03 -2.52 18.03
C VAL A 208 -10.36 -4.00 18.03
N ALA A 209 -9.71 -4.78 17.16
CA ALA A 209 -9.97 -6.21 16.98
C ALA A 209 -8.65 -7.00 16.78
N PRO A 210 -7.80 -7.11 17.81
CA PRO A 210 -6.51 -7.81 17.70
C PRO A 210 -6.62 -9.27 17.24
N ALA A 211 -7.76 -9.91 17.52
CA ALA A 211 -8.06 -11.29 17.14
C ALA A 211 -8.69 -11.44 15.75
N SER A 212 -8.96 -10.34 15.03
CA SER A 212 -9.57 -10.34 13.70
C SER A 212 -8.81 -11.26 12.75
N SER A 213 -9.56 -12.08 12.00
CA SER A 213 -8.97 -12.97 11.00
C SER A 213 -8.36 -12.20 9.83
N ALA A 214 -8.98 -11.08 9.44
CA ALA A 214 -8.42 -10.18 8.44
C ALA A 214 -7.09 -9.59 8.93
N ARG A 215 -7.06 -9.08 10.18
CA ARG A 215 -5.84 -8.52 10.78
C ARG A 215 -4.69 -9.52 10.83
N ARG A 216 -4.95 -10.77 11.22
CA ARG A 216 -3.93 -11.83 11.27
C ARG A 216 -3.38 -12.17 9.89
N ALA A 217 -4.23 -12.21 8.86
CA ALA A 217 -3.78 -12.42 7.49
C ALA A 217 -2.88 -11.27 6.99
N ILE A 218 -3.27 -10.02 7.28
CA ILE A 218 -2.48 -8.83 6.94
C ILE A 218 -1.14 -8.81 7.70
N GLU A 219 -1.13 -9.19 8.99
CA GLU A 219 0.11 -9.31 9.76
C GLU A 219 1.05 -10.36 9.16
N SER A 220 0.52 -11.54 8.79
CA SER A 220 1.32 -12.59 8.15
C SER A 220 1.93 -12.11 6.84
N LEU A 221 1.15 -11.40 6.01
CA LEU A 221 1.65 -10.78 4.78
C LEU A 221 2.78 -9.79 5.09
N ALA A 222 2.60 -8.90 6.06
CA ALA A 222 3.61 -7.92 6.44
C ALA A 222 4.90 -8.60 6.93
N VAL A 223 4.79 -9.65 7.75
CA VAL A 223 5.95 -10.42 8.22
C VAL A 223 6.70 -11.08 7.06
N THR A 224 5.98 -11.69 6.11
CA THR A 224 6.56 -12.28 4.90
C THR A 224 7.33 -11.23 4.09
N LEU A 225 6.69 -10.10 3.78
CA LEU A 225 7.31 -9.01 3.02
C LEU A 225 8.57 -8.46 3.70
N VAL A 226 8.51 -8.21 5.01
CA VAL A 226 9.67 -7.70 5.76
C VAL A 226 10.80 -8.71 5.80
N THR A 227 10.48 -9.99 6.00
CA THR A 227 11.49 -11.06 6.09
C THR A 227 12.20 -11.25 4.76
N GLU A 228 11.47 -11.28 3.64
CA GLU A 228 12.05 -11.52 2.32
C GLU A 228 12.85 -10.33 1.82
N VAL A 229 12.39 -9.10 2.07
CA VAL A 229 13.16 -7.89 1.73
C VAL A 229 14.42 -7.78 2.60
N ALA A 230 14.37 -8.21 3.87
CA ALA A 230 15.54 -8.26 4.73
C ALA A 230 16.58 -9.32 4.30
N ILE A 231 16.15 -10.36 3.59
CA ILE A 231 17.04 -11.41 3.07
C ILE A 231 17.74 -10.96 1.77
N GLY A 232 17.12 -10.07 0.98
CA GLY A 232 17.65 -9.59 -0.30
C GLY A 232 17.83 -10.72 -1.33
N PRO A 233 18.09 -10.41 -2.61
CA PRO A 233 18.61 -11.42 -3.53
C PRO A 233 19.98 -11.87 -2.99
N GLU A 234 20.17 -13.17 -2.83
CA GLU A 234 21.42 -13.76 -2.34
C GLU A 234 22.56 -13.43 -3.33
N ALA A 235 23.25 -12.32 -3.12
CA ALA A 235 24.49 -12.03 -3.81
C ALA A 235 25.58 -12.92 -3.20
N PRO A 236 26.30 -13.75 -3.98
CA PRO A 236 27.35 -14.60 -3.44
C PRO A 236 28.48 -13.71 -2.88
N GLY A 237 28.56 -13.59 -1.55
CA GLY A 237 29.74 -13.05 -0.85
C GLY A 237 29.56 -11.81 0.05
N ALA A 238 28.36 -11.29 0.30
CA ALA A 238 28.21 -10.13 1.20
C ALA A 238 28.03 -10.54 2.70
N PRO A 239 28.66 -9.85 3.67
CA PRO A 239 28.51 -10.17 5.08
C PRO A 239 27.13 -9.79 5.63
N ARG A 240 26.54 -10.69 6.43
CA ARG A 240 25.23 -10.52 7.06
C ARG A 240 25.26 -9.43 8.13
N VAL A 241 24.42 -8.41 8.00
CA VAL A 241 24.09 -7.52 9.11
C VAL A 241 22.97 -8.19 9.92
N ALA A 242 23.27 -8.63 11.14
CA ALA A 242 22.28 -9.24 12.03
C ALA A 242 21.24 -8.19 12.44
N SER A 243 20.00 -8.36 11.99
CA SER A 243 18.88 -7.49 12.36
C SER A 243 18.22 -8.01 13.66
N SER A 244 18.34 -7.25 14.74
CA SER A 244 17.92 -7.64 16.10
C SER A 244 16.42 -7.43 16.40
N TRP A 245 15.54 -7.70 15.43
CA TRP A 245 14.10 -7.44 15.60
C TRP A 245 13.34 -8.52 16.38
N ALA A 246 14.03 -9.58 16.83
CA ALA A 246 13.43 -10.68 17.58
C ALA A 246 13.80 -10.68 19.07
N ALA A 247 13.61 -9.56 19.81
CA ALA A 247 13.77 -9.60 21.28
C ALA A 247 13.14 -8.41 22.03
N THR A 248 11.85 -8.11 21.89
CA THR A 248 11.17 -7.33 22.93
C THR A 248 9.72 -7.76 23.11
N GLY A 249 9.55 -8.87 23.82
CA GLY A 249 8.24 -9.45 24.13
C GLY A 249 8.25 -10.35 25.36
N ALA A 250 9.05 -10.00 26.39
CA ALA A 250 9.01 -10.70 27.68
C ALA A 250 8.24 -9.85 28.71
N ILE A 251 6.93 -10.07 28.77
CA ILE A 251 6.04 -9.54 29.81
C ILE A 251 6.43 -10.19 31.15
N ARG A 252 7.08 -9.44 32.04
CA ARG A 252 7.26 -9.83 33.45
C ARG A 252 5.90 -9.80 34.15
N ARG A 253 5.29 -10.96 34.36
CA ARG A 253 4.22 -11.13 35.36
C ARG A 253 4.82 -10.87 36.74
N ARG A 254 4.38 -9.81 37.42
CA ARG A 254 4.54 -9.68 38.88
C ARG A 254 3.32 -10.32 39.53
N SER A 255 3.54 -11.45 40.18
CA SER A 255 2.69 -11.93 41.26
C SER A 255 2.78 -10.95 42.43
N ARG A 256 1.65 -10.66 43.07
CA ARG A 256 1.61 -10.28 44.48
C ARG A 256 0.51 -11.10 45.15
N ALA A 257 0.94 -11.71 46.25
CA ALA A 257 0.11 -12.23 47.33
C ALA A 257 -0.68 -11.10 48.00
#